data_AF-A0A0R1XFL1-F1
#
_entry.id   AF-A0A0R1XFL1-F1
#
_cell.length_a   1.000
_cell.length_b   1.000
_cell.length_c   1.000
_cell.angle_alpha   90.00
_cell.angle_beta   90.00
_cell.angle_gamma   90.00
#
_symmetry.space_group_name_H-M   'P 1'
#
loop_
_entity.id
_entity.type
_entity.pdbx_description
1 polymer ?
#
loop_
_entity_poly.entity_id
_entity_poly.type
_entity_poly.pdbx_seq_one_letter_code
_entity_poly.pdbx_strand_id
1 'polypeptide(L)'
;MAKYTKQDLYAAYAKHDREGLSKLHEPGTDLDCAVCDEINRITADLEGVSVEELVNSNSMDSSSAEETRYASPQVRMAPHVYKVSIDGNTYLWRVTTQKQWSRLQKQASVDEMTEIPTSEYVKWPVFTPRNSVISLAAFLHSYPKANGPIATLQSYRVTTAGLAARKPGTEDQWIYYDGTNIKEVRRFSEPLQASITRKNKVQIAAPPGSFSLSAGDYLLKLPTGRLLSFTTEEFMALYDIKDSSSWVILSESV
;
A
#
# COMPACT_ATOMS: atom_id res chain seq x y z
N MET A 1 -11.74 26.68 -12.30
CA MET A 1 -10.62 26.98 -11.37
C MET A 1 -9.32 26.50 -11.98
N ALA A 2 -8.17 26.92 -11.43
CA ALA A 2 -6.92 26.20 -11.69
C ALA A 2 -7.05 24.80 -11.05
N LYS A 3 -6.75 23.75 -11.80
CA LYS A 3 -6.81 22.37 -11.29
C LYS A 3 -5.46 22.02 -10.67
N TYR A 4 -5.45 21.63 -9.41
CA TYR A 4 -4.23 21.27 -8.71
C TYR A 4 -3.64 19.97 -9.27
N THR A 5 -2.33 19.84 -9.14
CA THR A 5 -1.56 18.67 -9.58
C THR A 5 -0.97 17.94 -8.39
N LYS A 6 -0.57 16.68 -8.60
CA LYS A 6 0.16 15.93 -7.58
C LYS A 6 1.52 16.57 -7.24
N GLN A 7 2.07 17.45 -8.08
CA GLN A 7 3.29 18.21 -7.75
C GLN A 7 3.01 19.31 -6.73
N ASP A 8 1.85 19.96 -6.79
CA ASP A 8 1.44 20.98 -5.81
C ASP A 8 1.25 20.37 -4.42
N LEU A 9 0.70 19.15 -4.35
CA LEU A 9 0.58 18.38 -3.10
C LEU A 9 1.96 18.10 -2.47
N TYR A 10 2.95 17.69 -3.29
CA TYR A 10 4.33 17.53 -2.79
C TYR A 10 5.00 18.84 -2.44
N ALA A 11 4.66 19.96 -3.09
CA ALA A 11 5.13 21.27 -2.69
C ALA A 11 4.57 21.70 -1.32
N ALA A 12 3.30 21.37 -1.03
CA ALA A 12 2.65 21.61 0.25
C ALA A 12 3.23 20.73 1.38
N TYR A 13 3.46 19.43 1.14
CA TYR A 13 4.20 18.58 2.10
C TYR A 13 5.63 19.09 2.34
N ALA A 14 6.36 19.48 1.29
CA ALA A 14 7.71 20.05 1.41
C ALA A 14 7.73 21.48 1.98
N LYS A 15 6.57 22.13 2.14
CA LYS A 15 6.37 23.39 2.87
C LYS A 15 6.13 23.10 4.36
N HIS A 16 5.28 22.12 4.68
CA HIS A 16 5.02 21.64 6.04
C HIS A 16 6.31 21.25 6.79
N ASP A 17 7.18 20.47 6.14
CA ASP A 17 8.51 20.11 6.68
C ASP A 17 9.42 21.33 6.89
N ARG A 18 9.35 22.32 5.99
CA ARG A 18 10.22 23.51 5.99
C ARG A 18 9.83 24.52 7.05
N GLU A 19 8.53 24.64 7.33
CA GLU A 19 7.97 25.45 8.41
C GLU A 19 8.09 24.73 9.78
N GLY A 20 8.58 23.48 9.80
CA GLY A 20 8.87 22.71 11.01
C GLY A 20 7.64 22.06 11.65
N LEU A 21 6.48 22.18 11.01
CA LEU A 21 5.17 21.73 11.50
C LEU A 21 5.13 20.21 11.73
N SER A 22 5.91 19.44 10.96
CA SER A 22 6.10 17.98 11.10
C SER A 22 6.75 17.54 12.44
N LYS A 23 7.01 18.47 13.37
CA LYS A 23 7.40 18.21 14.77
C LYS A 23 6.27 18.47 15.79
N LEU A 24 5.14 19.03 15.34
CA LEU A 24 4.01 19.45 16.15
C LEU A 24 2.79 18.56 15.88
N HIS A 25 2.47 18.35 14.61
CA HIS A 25 1.38 17.50 14.13
C HIS A 25 1.75 16.85 12.79
N GLU A 26 0.93 15.93 12.30
CA GLU A 26 1.10 15.32 10.98
C GLU A 26 0.54 16.25 9.87
N PRO A 27 1.00 16.11 8.61
CA PRO A 27 0.50 16.94 7.52
C PRO A 27 -0.94 16.55 7.13
N GLY A 28 -1.84 17.52 7.12
CA GLY A 28 -3.27 17.33 6.83
C GLY A 28 -4.16 17.05 8.05
N THR A 29 -3.59 16.76 9.23
CA THR A 29 -4.37 16.32 10.41
C THR A 29 -4.83 17.44 11.35
N ASP A 30 -4.25 18.63 11.25
CA ASP A 30 -4.59 19.79 12.09
C ASP A 30 -5.45 20.79 11.28
N LEU A 31 -6.68 21.04 11.72
CA LEU A 31 -7.65 21.90 11.03
C LEU A 31 -7.42 23.39 11.28
N ASP A 32 -6.70 23.77 12.34
CA ASP A 32 -6.29 25.17 12.59
C ASP A 32 -4.98 25.52 11.85
N CYS A 33 -4.30 24.52 11.27
CA CYS A 33 -3.04 24.69 10.56
C CYS A 33 -3.23 24.99 9.06
N ALA A 34 -2.95 26.23 8.66
CA ALA A 34 -3.11 26.72 7.29
C ALA A 34 -2.36 25.92 6.20
N VAL A 35 -1.33 25.13 6.55
CA VAL A 35 -0.62 24.25 5.60
C VAL A 35 -1.29 22.88 5.47
N CYS A 36 -1.86 22.35 6.56
CA CYS A 36 -2.74 21.18 6.49
C CYS A 36 -4.01 21.50 5.69
N ASP A 37 -4.54 22.71 5.87
CA ASP A 37 -5.72 23.21 5.18
C ASP A 37 -5.47 23.45 3.66
N GLU A 38 -4.22 23.72 3.27
CA GLU A 38 -3.74 23.74 1.88
C GLU A 38 -3.59 22.31 1.32
N ILE A 39 -2.99 21.39 2.08
CA ILE A 39 -2.86 19.96 1.75
C ILE A 39 -4.24 19.32 1.51
N ASN A 40 -5.21 19.58 2.39
CA ASN A 40 -6.56 19.00 2.32
C ASN A 40 -7.33 19.56 1.10
N ARG A 41 -7.21 20.86 0.82
CA ARG A 41 -7.76 21.48 -0.41
C ARG A 41 -7.18 20.92 -1.70
N ILE A 42 -5.86 20.69 -1.74
CA ILE A 42 -5.20 20.10 -2.91
C ILE A 42 -5.61 18.62 -3.07
N THR A 43 -5.69 17.87 -1.96
CA THR A 43 -6.08 16.45 -1.98
C THR A 43 -7.53 16.28 -2.46
N ALA A 44 -8.45 17.11 -1.98
CA ALA A 44 -9.86 17.13 -2.39
C ALA A 44 -10.03 17.32 -3.92
N ASP A 45 -9.37 18.32 -4.54
CA ASP A 45 -9.43 18.57 -6.00
C ASP A 45 -8.75 17.45 -6.83
N LEU A 46 -7.77 16.75 -6.25
CA LEU A 46 -7.09 15.60 -6.86
C LEU A 46 -7.90 14.30 -6.80
N GLU A 47 -8.69 14.10 -5.75
CA GLU A 47 -9.54 12.92 -5.57
C GLU A 47 -10.97 13.12 -6.08
N GLY A 48 -11.39 14.37 -6.31
CA GLY A 48 -12.71 14.72 -6.85
C GLY A 48 -13.82 14.77 -5.80
N VAL A 49 -13.44 15.00 -4.53
CA VAL A 49 -14.32 15.09 -3.35
C VAL A 49 -14.29 16.51 -2.77
N SER A 50 -15.17 16.82 -1.84
CA SER A 50 -15.13 18.07 -1.07
C SER A 50 -14.09 18.02 0.06
N VAL A 51 -13.68 19.17 0.59
CA VAL A 51 -12.76 19.23 1.75
C VAL A 51 -13.46 18.71 3.00
N GLU A 52 -14.75 19.00 3.14
CA GLU A 52 -15.62 18.51 4.19
C GLU A 52 -15.78 16.99 4.11
N GLU A 53 -15.88 16.40 2.92
CA GLU A 53 -15.86 14.95 2.71
C GLU A 53 -14.50 14.33 3.10
N LEU A 54 -13.39 15.01 2.79
CA LEU A 54 -12.03 14.58 3.17
C LEU A 54 -11.78 14.66 4.69
N VAL A 55 -12.34 15.66 5.37
CA VAL A 55 -12.24 15.80 6.83
C VAL A 55 -13.19 14.82 7.53
N ASN A 56 -14.45 14.71 7.08
CA ASN A 56 -15.43 13.80 7.68
C ASN A 56 -15.07 12.32 7.47
N SER A 57 -14.41 11.95 6.37
CA SER A 57 -13.89 10.58 6.20
C SER A 57 -12.73 10.23 7.15
N ASN A 58 -12.07 11.23 7.73
CA ASN A 58 -11.16 11.07 8.87
C ASN A 58 -11.88 11.16 10.24
N SER A 59 -13.17 11.52 10.30
CA SER A 59 -13.94 11.70 11.53
C SER A 59 -15.38 11.11 11.48
N MET A 60 -15.45 9.78 11.46
CA MET A 60 -16.60 8.90 11.74
C MET A 60 -17.76 8.78 10.71
N ASP A 61 -17.93 7.53 10.25
CA ASP A 61 -19.19 6.77 10.08
C ASP A 61 -20.39 7.26 9.23
N SER A 62 -20.64 6.48 8.18
CA SER A 62 -21.94 5.84 7.86
C SER A 62 -23.22 6.67 7.57
N SER A 63 -23.62 6.78 6.27
CA SER A 63 -25.04 6.58 5.85
C SER A 63 -25.33 6.51 4.32
N SER A 64 -25.93 5.37 3.90
CA SER A 64 -27.06 5.14 2.95
C SER A 64 -27.24 5.78 1.54
N ALA A 65 -27.36 4.88 0.53
CA ALA A 65 -28.46 4.68 -0.47
C ALA A 65 -28.68 5.63 -1.69
N GLU A 66 -29.11 5.17 -2.90
CA GLU A 66 -28.94 3.85 -3.59
C GLU A 66 -28.45 4.04 -5.07
N GLU A 67 -29.12 3.87 -6.22
CA GLU A 67 -30.44 3.36 -6.73
C GLU A 67 -30.24 3.11 -8.25
N THR A 68 -30.64 2.06 -9.00
CA THR A 68 -31.05 0.63 -8.85
C THR A 68 -30.76 -0.07 -10.21
N ARG A 69 -30.98 -1.40 -10.34
CA ARG A 69 -31.83 -2.06 -11.40
C ARG A 69 -31.52 -3.55 -11.63
N TYR A 70 -32.52 -4.39 -11.31
CA TYR A 70 -32.84 -5.71 -11.87
C TYR A 70 -31.74 -6.66 -12.39
N ALA A 71 -31.37 -7.62 -11.53
CA ALA A 71 -31.18 -9.03 -11.89
C ALA A 71 -31.50 -9.91 -10.66
N SER A 72 -31.91 -11.18 -10.85
CA SER A 72 -32.32 -12.06 -9.75
C SER A 72 -31.23 -12.16 -8.65
N PRO A 73 -31.57 -11.97 -7.36
CA PRO A 73 -30.57 -11.69 -6.34
C PRO A 73 -29.75 -12.92 -5.97
N GLN A 74 -28.55 -13.02 -6.53
CA GLN A 74 -27.42 -13.34 -5.67
C GLN A 74 -27.36 -12.24 -4.61
N VAL A 75 -27.57 -12.58 -3.33
CA VAL A 75 -27.39 -11.64 -2.23
C VAL A 75 -25.91 -11.29 -2.16
N ARG A 76 -25.56 -10.18 -2.82
CA ARG A 76 -24.24 -9.56 -2.79
C ARG A 76 -24.08 -8.94 -1.41
N MET A 77 -23.12 -9.47 -0.66
CA MET A 77 -22.67 -8.84 0.57
C MET A 77 -21.72 -7.69 0.20
N ALA A 78 -21.35 -6.86 1.18
CA ALA A 78 -20.16 -6.04 1.01
C ALA A 78 -18.93 -6.96 0.77
N PRO A 79 -17.88 -6.51 0.05
CA PRO A 79 -16.68 -7.33 -0.16
C PRO A 79 -15.79 -7.42 1.10
N HIS A 80 -16.07 -8.39 1.98
CA HIS A 80 -15.29 -8.67 3.18
C HIS A 80 -14.04 -9.52 2.85
N VAL A 81 -12.94 -9.31 3.58
CA VAL A 81 -11.75 -10.18 3.54
C VAL A 81 -11.52 -10.76 4.93
N TYR A 82 -11.44 -12.09 5.00
CA TYR A 82 -11.12 -12.82 6.21
C TYR A 82 -9.69 -13.33 6.17
N LYS A 83 -8.93 -13.13 7.25
CA LYS A 83 -7.79 -13.99 7.58
C LYS A 83 -8.37 -15.32 8.07
N VAL A 84 -8.00 -16.43 7.46
CA VAL A 84 -8.56 -17.75 7.79
C VAL A 84 -7.48 -18.83 7.77
N SER A 85 -7.52 -19.77 8.71
CA SER A 85 -6.68 -20.99 8.68
C SER A 85 -7.45 -22.17 8.11
N ILE A 86 -6.86 -22.89 7.15
CA ILE A 86 -7.41 -24.11 6.53
C ILE A 86 -6.25 -25.08 6.29
N ASP A 87 -6.40 -26.35 6.69
CA ASP A 87 -5.40 -27.42 6.46
C ASP A 87 -3.95 -27.02 6.84
N GLY A 88 -3.79 -26.33 7.97
CA GLY A 88 -2.50 -25.84 8.48
C GLY A 88 -1.90 -24.62 7.77
N ASN A 89 -2.57 -24.10 6.74
CA ASN A 89 -2.15 -22.91 5.97
C ASN A 89 -3.06 -21.72 6.32
N THR A 90 -2.50 -20.51 6.40
CA THR A 90 -3.29 -19.28 6.61
C THR A 90 -3.46 -18.51 5.31
N TYR A 91 -4.69 -18.07 5.02
CA TYR A 91 -5.08 -17.37 3.81
C TYR A 91 -5.70 -16.00 4.11
N LEU A 92 -5.60 -15.09 3.14
CA LEU A 92 -6.57 -14.00 2.97
C LEU A 92 -7.65 -14.48 2.01
N TRP A 93 -8.92 -14.40 2.42
CA TRP A 93 -10.04 -14.96 1.69
C TRP A 93 -11.13 -13.90 1.48
N ARG A 94 -11.39 -13.51 0.22
CA ARG A 94 -12.38 -12.49 -0.13
C ARG A 94 -13.75 -13.11 -0.42
N VAL A 95 -14.76 -12.62 0.29
CA VAL A 95 -16.16 -13.04 0.21
C VAL A 95 -16.99 -11.89 -0.33
N THR A 96 -17.83 -12.14 -1.35
CA THR A 96 -18.71 -11.13 -1.96
C THR A 96 -20.18 -11.57 -2.03
N THR A 97 -20.48 -12.80 -1.60
CA THR A 97 -21.82 -13.39 -1.62
C THR A 97 -22.04 -14.34 -0.45
N GLN A 98 -23.28 -14.46 0.02
CA GLN A 98 -23.67 -15.40 1.07
C GLN A 98 -23.27 -16.86 0.73
N LYS A 99 -23.27 -17.23 -0.56
CA LYS A 99 -22.88 -18.57 -1.02
C LYS A 99 -21.38 -18.86 -0.83
N GLN A 100 -20.51 -17.86 -0.94
CA GLN A 100 -19.08 -18.00 -0.60
C GLN A 100 -18.91 -18.05 0.93
N TRP A 101 -19.63 -17.23 1.68
CA TRP A 101 -19.61 -17.25 3.15
C TRP A 101 -19.99 -18.63 3.71
N SER A 102 -21.15 -19.16 3.34
CA SER A 102 -21.59 -20.51 3.74
C SER A 102 -20.81 -21.67 3.10
N ARG A 103 -19.81 -21.38 2.25
CA ARG A 103 -18.77 -22.34 1.84
C ARG A 103 -17.55 -22.23 2.75
N LEU A 104 -17.09 -21.01 3.07
CA LEU A 104 -15.97 -20.77 3.98
C LEU A 104 -16.26 -21.33 5.40
N GLN A 105 -17.48 -21.13 5.91
CA GLN A 105 -17.99 -21.73 7.15
C GLN A 105 -18.10 -23.27 7.15
N LYS A 106 -17.75 -23.95 6.04
CA LYS A 106 -17.64 -25.41 5.94
C LYS A 106 -16.20 -25.89 5.75
N GLN A 107 -15.23 -24.96 5.72
CA GLN A 107 -13.81 -25.23 5.45
C GLN A 107 -12.88 -24.74 6.59
N ALA A 108 -13.36 -23.84 7.47
CA ALA A 108 -12.69 -23.43 8.71
C ALA A 108 -13.73 -23.23 9.82
N SER A 109 -13.33 -23.31 11.10
CA SER A 109 -14.18 -22.84 12.20
C SER A 109 -14.38 -21.32 12.15
N VAL A 110 -15.47 -20.83 12.73
CA VAL A 110 -15.70 -19.39 12.90
C VAL A 110 -14.61 -18.78 13.80
N ASP A 111 -14.10 -19.53 14.79
CA ASP A 111 -13.02 -19.11 15.68
C ASP A 111 -11.64 -19.02 14.98
N GLU A 112 -11.52 -19.62 13.79
CA GLU A 112 -10.32 -19.58 12.94
C GLU A 112 -10.41 -18.51 11.84
N MET A 113 -11.49 -17.71 11.84
CA MET A 113 -11.70 -16.58 10.94
C MET A 113 -11.61 -15.25 11.68
N THR A 114 -10.76 -14.35 11.19
CA THR A 114 -10.72 -12.95 11.63
C THR A 114 -11.04 -12.05 10.45
N GLU A 115 -12.09 -11.23 10.55
CA GLU A 115 -12.34 -10.20 9.53
C GLU A 115 -11.25 -9.13 9.57
N ILE A 116 -10.77 -8.71 8.40
CA ILE A 116 -9.87 -7.56 8.27
C ILE A 116 -10.76 -6.35 7.92
N PRO A 117 -10.79 -5.29 8.74
CA PRO A 117 -11.55 -4.08 8.40
C PRO A 117 -11.05 -3.45 7.10
N THR A 118 -11.96 -2.94 6.27
CA THR A 118 -11.62 -2.27 5.00
C THR A 118 -10.64 -1.10 5.21
N SER A 119 -10.73 -0.40 6.34
CA SER A 119 -9.81 0.68 6.76
C SER A 119 -8.37 0.19 6.99
N GLU A 120 -8.15 -1.10 7.25
CA GLU A 120 -6.81 -1.68 7.36
C GLU A 120 -6.23 -2.13 6.02
N TYR A 121 -7.02 -2.28 4.94
CA TYR A 121 -6.52 -2.82 3.66
C TYR A 121 -5.33 -2.04 3.07
N VAL A 122 -5.14 -0.76 3.44
CA VAL A 122 -3.97 0.05 3.06
C VAL A 122 -2.71 -0.37 3.83
N LYS A 123 -2.87 -0.79 5.10
CA LYS A 123 -1.81 -1.17 6.05
C LYS A 123 -1.32 -2.61 5.90
N TRP A 124 -2.09 -3.48 5.22
CA TRP A 124 -1.73 -4.88 5.00
C TRP A 124 -0.91 -5.05 3.71
N PRO A 125 0.42 -5.32 3.79
CA PRO A 125 1.24 -5.58 2.62
C PRO A 125 0.94 -6.96 2.04
N VAL A 126 0.81 -7.02 0.72
CA VAL A 126 0.67 -8.25 -0.07
C VAL A 126 1.68 -8.25 -1.22
N PHE A 127 2.28 -9.40 -1.46
CA PHE A 127 3.27 -9.65 -2.50
C PHE A 127 2.57 -10.17 -3.75
N THR A 128 2.79 -9.53 -4.89
CA THR A 128 2.35 -10.09 -6.18
C THR A 128 3.20 -11.32 -6.54
N PRO A 129 2.75 -12.18 -7.48
CA PRO A 129 3.58 -13.25 -8.06
C PRO A 129 4.83 -12.74 -8.81
N ARG A 130 5.05 -11.42 -8.85
CA ARG A 130 6.21 -10.73 -9.44
C ARG A 130 7.12 -10.11 -8.39
N ASN A 131 6.94 -10.47 -7.10
CA ASN A 131 7.70 -9.95 -5.96
C ASN A 131 7.57 -8.43 -5.70
N SER A 132 6.57 -7.74 -6.25
CA SER A 132 6.26 -6.37 -5.81
C SER A 132 5.37 -6.39 -4.56
N VAL A 133 5.79 -5.73 -3.49
CA VAL A 133 4.90 -5.40 -2.36
C VAL A 133 3.94 -4.28 -2.79
N ILE A 134 2.65 -4.50 -2.57
CA ILE A 134 1.56 -3.52 -2.70
C ILE A 134 0.63 -3.65 -1.48
N SER A 135 -0.26 -2.68 -1.23
CA SER A 135 -1.28 -2.87 -0.20
C SER A 135 -2.41 -3.79 -0.69
N LEU A 136 -3.10 -4.46 0.23
CA LEU A 136 -4.32 -5.23 -0.06
C LEU A 136 -5.37 -4.35 -0.77
N ALA A 137 -5.46 -3.07 -0.42
CA ALA A 137 -6.32 -2.10 -1.09
C ALA A 137 -5.92 -1.90 -2.57
N ALA A 138 -4.63 -1.70 -2.86
CA ALA A 138 -4.13 -1.55 -4.23
C ALA A 138 -4.29 -2.83 -5.06
N PHE A 139 -4.14 -4.00 -4.44
CA PHE A 139 -4.47 -5.29 -5.07
C PHE A 139 -5.95 -5.37 -5.42
N LEU A 140 -6.86 -5.13 -4.48
CA LEU A 140 -8.30 -5.24 -4.72
C LEU A 140 -8.85 -4.18 -5.69
N HIS A 141 -8.23 -3.00 -5.75
CA HIS A 141 -8.51 -2.01 -6.80
C HIS A 141 -8.08 -2.50 -8.18
N SER A 142 -6.90 -3.13 -8.29
CA SER A 142 -6.38 -3.67 -9.55
C SER A 142 -7.13 -4.92 -10.03
N TYR A 143 -7.62 -5.74 -9.09
CA TYR A 143 -8.28 -7.02 -9.35
C TYR A 143 -9.66 -7.09 -8.65
N PRO A 144 -10.63 -6.24 -9.04
CA PRO A 144 -11.89 -6.07 -8.31
C PRO A 144 -12.79 -7.32 -8.28
N LYS A 145 -12.53 -8.29 -9.17
CA LYS A 145 -13.22 -9.58 -9.26
C LYS A 145 -12.62 -10.69 -8.36
N ALA A 146 -11.41 -10.50 -7.81
CA ALA A 146 -10.72 -11.51 -7.02
C ALA A 146 -11.59 -11.98 -5.82
N ASN A 147 -11.82 -13.28 -5.72
CA ASN A 147 -12.71 -13.88 -4.70
C ASN A 147 -12.28 -15.31 -4.37
N GLY A 148 -12.66 -15.82 -3.20
CA GLY A 148 -12.04 -17.02 -2.63
C GLY A 148 -10.69 -16.70 -1.97
N PRO A 149 -9.76 -17.66 -1.88
CA PRO A 149 -8.42 -17.41 -1.35
C PRO A 149 -7.64 -16.53 -2.32
N ILE A 150 -7.32 -15.29 -1.90
CA ILE A 150 -6.63 -14.30 -2.71
C ILE A 150 -5.12 -14.24 -2.42
N ALA A 151 -4.71 -14.55 -1.19
CA ALA A 151 -3.31 -14.67 -0.78
C ALA A 151 -3.13 -15.77 0.26
N THR A 152 -1.91 -16.29 0.38
CA THR A 152 -1.50 -17.24 1.42
C THR A 152 -0.34 -16.67 2.22
N LEU A 153 -0.29 -16.93 3.51
CA LEU A 153 0.83 -16.56 4.36
C LEU A 153 1.99 -17.52 4.07
N GLN A 154 3.13 -17.00 3.60
CA GLN A 154 4.34 -17.80 3.41
C GLN A 154 5.43 -17.30 4.36
N SER A 155 6.10 -18.23 5.03
CA SER A 155 7.30 -17.95 5.81
C SER A 155 8.53 -18.13 4.92
N TYR A 156 9.19 -17.04 4.57
CA TYR A 156 10.40 -17.06 3.75
C TYR A 156 11.38 -15.98 4.20
N ARG A 157 12.68 -16.24 3.99
CA ARG A 157 13.65 -15.13 3.97
C ARG A 157 13.34 -14.26 2.78
N VAL A 158 12.96 -13.03 3.05
CA VAL A 158 12.63 -12.05 2.03
C VAL A 158 13.89 -11.69 1.26
N THR A 159 13.95 -12.05 -0.03
CA THR A 159 15.11 -11.82 -0.89
C THR A 159 14.97 -10.60 -1.80
N THR A 160 13.76 -10.07 -2.01
CA THR A 160 13.46 -9.14 -3.11
C THR A 160 12.75 -7.85 -2.70
N ALA A 161 11.82 -7.86 -1.74
CA ALA A 161 11.19 -6.63 -1.23
C ALA A 161 10.47 -6.90 0.10
N GLY A 162 10.43 -5.97 1.05
CA GLY A 162 9.73 -6.19 2.32
C GLY A 162 9.85 -5.05 3.32
N LEU A 163 9.79 -5.39 4.61
CA LEU A 163 10.11 -4.50 5.72
C LEU A 163 11.52 -4.81 6.24
N ALA A 164 12.24 -3.78 6.68
CA ALA A 164 13.50 -3.91 7.40
C ALA A 164 13.57 -2.88 8.52
N ALA A 165 14.09 -3.27 9.68
CA ALA A 165 14.21 -2.36 10.80
C ALA A 165 15.59 -1.69 10.78
N ARG A 166 15.64 -0.35 10.84
CA ARG A 166 16.88 0.37 11.12
C ARG A 166 17.38 -0.01 12.51
N LYS A 167 18.68 -0.16 12.68
CA LYS A 167 19.33 -0.40 13.97
C LYS A 167 19.43 0.91 14.79
N PRO A 168 18.62 1.14 15.85
CA PRO A 168 17.44 0.40 16.30
C PRO A 168 16.13 1.22 16.22
N GLY A 169 15.03 0.59 15.78
CA GLY A 169 13.66 0.95 16.21
C GLY A 169 12.66 1.48 15.17
N THR A 170 12.97 1.55 13.87
CA THR A 170 12.00 2.01 12.85
C THR A 170 11.93 1.04 11.68
N GLU A 171 10.72 0.63 11.30
CA GLU A 171 10.48 -0.25 10.14
C GLU A 171 10.32 0.58 8.87
N ASP A 172 11.30 0.48 7.98
CA ASP A 172 11.30 1.10 6.66
C ASP A 172 10.97 0.02 5.60
N GLN A 173 10.29 0.39 4.51
CA GLN A 173 10.02 -0.52 3.39
C GLN A 173 11.25 -0.61 2.47
N TRP A 174 11.45 -1.75 1.79
CA TRP A 174 12.56 -1.91 0.83
C TRP A 174 12.19 -2.76 -0.39
N ILE A 175 12.94 -2.56 -1.49
CA ILE A 175 13.01 -3.44 -2.68
C ILE A 175 14.47 -3.56 -3.14
N TYR A 176 14.93 -4.78 -3.37
CA TYR A 176 16.21 -5.11 -3.99
C TYR A 176 16.05 -5.15 -5.51
N TYR A 177 16.96 -4.52 -6.25
CA TYR A 177 16.94 -4.54 -7.71
C TYR A 177 17.88 -5.63 -8.25
N ASP A 178 17.30 -6.62 -8.92
CA ASP A 178 18.04 -7.78 -9.47
C ASP A 178 18.56 -7.54 -10.90
N GLY A 179 18.28 -6.38 -11.49
CA GLY A 179 18.60 -6.05 -12.88
C GLY A 179 17.47 -6.33 -13.88
N THR A 180 16.38 -6.96 -13.44
CA THR A 180 15.23 -7.37 -14.28
C THR A 180 13.89 -6.87 -13.75
N ASN A 181 13.71 -6.73 -12.42
CA ASN A 181 12.48 -6.31 -11.73
C ASN A 181 12.18 -4.79 -11.81
N ILE A 182 12.37 -4.19 -12.99
CA ILE A 182 12.17 -2.75 -13.26
C ILE A 182 10.71 -2.27 -13.09
N LYS A 183 9.71 -3.13 -13.29
CA LYS A 183 8.28 -2.75 -13.15
C LYS A 183 7.88 -2.66 -11.68
N GLU A 184 8.53 -3.48 -10.87
CA GLU A 184 8.36 -3.65 -9.45
C GLU A 184 9.03 -2.48 -8.72
N VAL A 185 10.27 -2.14 -9.10
CA VAL A 185 10.98 -0.91 -8.65
C VAL A 185 10.21 0.36 -9.04
N ARG A 186 9.59 0.41 -10.22
CA ARG A 186 8.72 1.53 -10.63
C ARG A 186 7.52 1.70 -9.70
N ARG A 187 6.76 0.62 -9.44
CA ARG A 187 5.62 0.65 -8.52
C ARG A 187 6.04 1.07 -7.11
N PHE A 188 7.17 0.56 -6.63
CA PHE A 188 7.72 0.93 -5.32
C PHE A 188 8.12 2.41 -5.26
N SER A 189 8.72 2.95 -6.33
CA SER A 189 9.13 4.36 -6.40
C SER A 189 7.98 5.34 -6.61
N GLU A 190 6.76 4.87 -6.91
CA GLU A 190 5.63 5.76 -7.21
C GLU A 190 5.36 6.78 -6.08
N PRO A 191 5.05 8.04 -6.44
CA PRO A 191 4.86 8.56 -7.82
C PRO A 191 6.14 9.07 -8.51
N LEU A 192 7.33 8.87 -7.93
CA LEU A 192 8.59 9.31 -8.55
C LEU A 192 8.92 8.45 -9.78
N GLN A 193 9.28 9.11 -10.88
CA GLN A 193 9.55 8.41 -12.14
C GLN A 193 10.85 7.63 -12.08
N ALA A 194 10.74 6.31 -12.18
CA ALA A 194 11.85 5.39 -12.39
C ALA A 194 11.98 4.98 -13.87
N SER A 195 13.17 5.15 -14.43
CA SER A 195 13.49 4.85 -15.84
C SER A 195 14.74 3.99 -15.93
N ILE A 196 14.84 3.11 -16.94
CA ILE A 196 16.03 2.27 -17.12
C ILE A 196 17.03 2.99 -18.03
N THR A 197 18.28 3.09 -17.57
CA THR A 197 19.38 3.74 -18.29
C THR A 197 20.00 2.79 -19.31
N ARG A 198 20.78 3.34 -20.26
CA ARG A 198 21.60 2.54 -21.21
C ARG A 198 22.64 1.61 -20.55
N LYS A 199 22.85 1.71 -19.23
CA LYS A 199 23.74 0.85 -18.44
C LYS A 199 22.98 -0.12 -17.52
N ASN A 200 21.70 -0.38 -17.80
CA ASN A 200 20.80 -1.24 -17.03
C ASN A 200 20.61 -0.85 -15.54
N LYS A 201 21.00 0.37 -15.15
CA LYS A 201 20.66 0.97 -13.85
C LYS A 201 19.28 1.63 -13.90
N VAL A 202 18.53 1.60 -12.80
CA VAL A 202 17.29 2.39 -12.66
C VAL A 202 17.64 3.80 -12.22
N GLN A 203 17.32 4.82 -13.01
CA GLN A 203 17.42 6.22 -12.61
C GLN A 203 16.06 6.69 -12.08
N ILE A 204 16.04 7.22 -10.85
CA ILE A 204 14.84 7.68 -10.16
C ILE A 204 14.95 9.19 -9.98
N ALA A 205 13.96 9.92 -10.49
CA ALA A 205 13.89 11.38 -10.39
C ALA A 205 13.16 11.80 -9.10
N ALA A 206 13.90 12.34 -8.12
CA ALA A 206 13.35 12.88 -6.88
C ALA A 206 13.52 14.41 -6.80
N PRO A 207 12.70 15.13 -6.00
CA PRO A 207 12.77 16.60 -5.90
C PRO A 207 14.15 17.20 -5.55
N PRO A 208 14.99 16.63 -4.67
CA PRO A 208 16.33 17.17 -4.39
C PRO A 208 17.40 16.75 -5.42
N GLY A 209 17.05 15.92 -6.41
CA GLY A 209 17.99 15.40 -7.41
C GLY A 209 17.63 13.97 -7.86
N SER A 210 18.11 13.59 -9.05
CA SER A 210 18.00 12.20 -9.52
C SER A 210 19.11 11.34 -8.94
N PHE A 211 18.78 10.12 -8.52
CA PHE A 211 19.75 9.10 -8.10
C PHE A 211 19.63 7.84 -8.96
N SER A 212 20.49 6.84 -8.76
CA SER A 212 20.53 5.64 -9.60
C SER A 212 20.80 4.36 -8.82
N LEU A 213 20.05 3.32 -9.15
CA LEU A 213 20.06 1.99 -8.53
C LEU A 213 20.69 0.98 -9.50
N SER A 214 21.72 0.27 -9.05
CA SER A 214 22.44 -0.79 -9.76
C SER A 214 21.84 -2.16 -9.43
N ALA A 215 22.00 -3.15 -10.31
CA ALA A 215 21.68 -4.53 -9.93
C ALA A 215 22.59 -4.92 -8.74
N GLY A 216 22.00 -5.37 -7.63
CA GLY A 216 22.69 -5.54 -6.34
C GLY A 216 22.43 -4.45 -5.29
N ASP A 217 21.74 -3.37 -5.65
CA ASP A 217 21.40 -2.27 -4.74
C ASP A 217 19.96 -2.40 -4.18
N TYR A 218 19.76 -1.90 -2.96
CA TYR A 218 18.49 -1.79 -2.25
C TYR A 218 17.93 -0.37 -2.39
N LEU A 219 16.63 -0.28 -2.70
CA LEU A 219 15.84 0.95 -2.66
C LEU A 219 14.93 0.90 -1.42
N LEU A 220 15.16 1.81 -0.48
CA LEU A 220 14.38 1.98 0.74
C LEU A 220 13.30 3.05 0.54
N LYS A 221 12.14 2.92 1.21
CA LYS A 221 11.08 3.93 1.33
C LYS A 221 10.76 4.13 2.81
N LEU A 222 11.07 5.31 3.32
CA LEU A 222 10.77 5.73 4.68
C LEU A 222 9.25 5.92 4.87
N PRO A 223 8.72 5.90 6.10
CA PRO A 223 7.34 6.29 6.39
C PRO A 223 6.92 7.65 5.82
N THR A 224 7.86 8.60 5.70
CA THR A 224 7.64 9.92 5.06
C THR A 224 7.55 9.86 3.52
N GLY A 225 7.46 8.68 2.92
CA GLY A 225 7.45 8.45 1.47
C GLY A 225 8.79 8.70 0.76
N ARG A 226 9.78 9.28 1.46
CA ARG A 226 11.12 9.55 0.92
C ARG A 226 11.85 8.25 0.57
N LEU A 227 12.39 8.21 -0.65
CA LEU A 227 13.25 7.13 -1.12
C LEU A 227 14.74 7.36 -0.76
N LEU A 228 15.47 6.27 -0.53
CA LEU A 228 16.93 6.22 -0.40
C LEU A 228 17.48 4.99 -1.13
N SER A 229 18.66 5.08 -1.73
CA SER A 229 19.36 3.93 -2.33
C SER A 229 20.59 3.54 -1.49
N PHE A 230 20.82 2.25 -1.30
CA PHE A 230 21.96 1.68 -0.60
C PHE A 230 22.54 0.52 -1.43
N THR A 231 23.85 0.32 -1.39
CA THR A 231 24.45 -0.96 -1.78
C THR A 231 24.04 -2.06 -0.80
N THR A 232 24.21 -3.33 -1.17
CA THR A 232 24.00 -4.47 -0.25
C THR A 232 24.81 -4.32 1.05
N GLU A 233 26.05 -3.83 0.98
CA GLU A 233 26.93 -3.69 2.16
C GLU A 233 26.42 -2.62 3.14
N GLU A 234 26.08 -1.43 2.63
CA GLU A 234 25.51 -0.33 3.43
C GLU A 234 24.16 -0.72 4.04
N PHE A 235 23.32 -1.43 3.28
CA PHE A 235 22.00 -1.86 3.75
C PHE A 235 22.12 -2.84 4.93
N MET A 236 22.96 -3.87 4.81
CA MET A 236 23.14 -4.88 5.87
C MET A 236 23.84 -4.32 7.12
N ALA A 237 24.67 -3.29 6.97
CA ALA A 237 25.27 -2.57 8.09
C ALA A 237 24.24 -1.76 8.91
N LEU A 238 23.25 -1.15 8.25
CA LEU A 238 22.31 -0.20 8.87
C LEU A 238 20.96 -0.83 9.27
N TYR A 239 20.56 -1.92 8.61
CA TYR A 239 19.25 -2.56 8.77
C TYR A 239 19.37 -4.04 9.16
N ASP A 240 18.34 -4.57 9.81
CA ASP A 240 18.06 -6.00 9.82
C ASP A 240 16.83 -6.30 8.96
N ILE A 241 16.98 -7.21 8.00
CA ILE A 241 15.84 -7.89 7.39
C ILE A 241 15.30 -8.86 8.46
N LYS A 242 14.11 -8.59 8.97
CA LYS A 242 13.43 -9.51 9.88
C LYS A 242 12.99 -10.75 9.09
N ASP A 243 13.11 -11.93 9.68
CA ASP A 243 12.38 -13.11 9.19
C ASP A 243 10.87 -12.77 9.27
N SER A 244 10.19 -12.76 8.13
CA SER A 244 8.80 -12.32 8.03
C SER A 244 7.90 -13.40 7.42
N SER A 245 6.77 -13.66 8.07
CA SER A 245 5.64 -14.29 7.42
C SER A 245 4.91 -13.24 6.58
N SER A 246 4.90 -13.42 5.26
CA SER A 246 4.42 -12.41 4.30
C SER A 246 3.30 -12.97 3.42
N TRP A 247 2.30 -12.14 3.11
CA TRP A 247 1.14 -12.53 2.30
C TRP A 247 1.47 -12.57 0.82
N VAL A 248 1.51 -13.76 0.21
CA VAL A 248 1.77 -13.94 -1.23
C VAL A 248 0.45 -14.17 -1.96
N ILE A 249 0.14 -13.31 -2.94
CA ILE A 249 -1.04 -13.40 -3.79
C ILE A 249 -1.01 -14.69 -4.60
N LEU A 250 -2.09 -15.46 -4.55
CA LEU A 250 -2.18 -16.80 -5.16
C LEU A 250 -2.44 -16.76 -6.67
N SER A 251 -3.03 -15.68 -7.19
CA SER A 251 -3.36 -15.51 -8.61
C SER A 251 -3.61 -14.04 -8.94
N GLU A 252 -3.10 -13.56 -10.08
CA GLU A 252 -3.51 -12.27 -10.68
C GLU A 252 -4.76 -12.41 -11.59
N SER A 253 -5.43 -13.58 -11.59
CA SER A 253 -6.48 -13.89 -12.55
C SER A 253 -7.69 -14.61 -11.92
N VAL A 254 -8.77 -13.84 -11.71
CA VAL A 254 -10.21 -14.20 -11.74
C VAL A 254 -10.99 -12.98 -12.23
#